data_AF-A0A9X3J5U5-F1
#
_entry.id   AF-A0A9X3J5U5-F1
#
_cell.length_a   1.000
_cell.length_b   1.000
_cell.length_c   1.000
_cell.angle_alpha   90.00
_cell.angle_beta   90.00
_cell.angle_gamma   90.00
#
_symmetry.space_group_name_H-M   'P 1'
#
loop_
_entity.id
_entity.type
_entity.pdbx_description
1 polymer ?
#
loop_
_entity_poly.entity_id
_entity_poly.type
_entity_poly.pdbx_seq_one_letter_code
_entity_poly.pdbx_strand_id
1 'polypeptide(L)'
;MKKLKLIFLIAACLGMLSFLSNARSEKSQGKAETRIVEEVQIPCLCAGELLVGTVIWTHVVNKNVEHWNVQFGEMTGQTTHEKYRFVYVSSANNITIFRVIGEKGLVTYMQANAVTGENTFYCKAWFK
;
A
#
# COMPACT_ATOMS: atom_id res chain seq x y z
N MET A 1 69.18 3.67 15.74
CA MET A 1 68.19 3.50 14.65
C MET A 1 67.31 2.25 14.83
N LYS A 2 66.41 2.21 15.84
CA LYS A 2 65.42 1.11 15.98
C LYS A 2 64.01 1.57 16.41
N LYS A 3 63.77 2.88 16.59
CA LYS A 3 62.45 3.43 16.98
C LYS A 3 61.76 4.22 15.87
N LEU A 4 62.24 4.14 14.62
CA LEU A 4 61.67 4.88 13.49
C LEU A 4 60.76 4.05 12.57
N LYS A 5 60.50 2.78 12.90
CA LYS A 5 59.63 1.89 12.10
C LYS A 5 58.21 1.75 12.65
N LEU A 6 57.93 2.24 13.87
CA LEU A 6 56.61 2.08 14.49
C LEU A 6 55.64 3.24 14.17
N ILE A 7 56.15 4.39 13.70
CA ILE A 7 55.31 5.57 13.38
C ILE A 7 54.68 5.44 11.98
N PHE A 8 55.29 4.69 11.07
CA PHE A 8 54.75 4.46 9.72
C PHE A 8 53.54 3.52 9.68
N LEU A 9 53.32 2.69 10.71
CA LEU A 9 52.18 1.78 10.76
C LEU A 9 50.88 2.47 11.22
N ILE A 10 50.98 3.61 11.92
CA ILE A 10 49.82 4.36 12.42
C ILE A 10 49.30 5.33 11.36
N ALA A 11 50.18 5.88 10.51
CA ALA A 11 49.80 6.79 9.44
C ALA A 11 49.05 6.09 8.28
N ALA A 12 49.25 4.78 8.07
CA ALA A 12 48.53 4.02 7.04
C ALA A 12 47.10 3.63 7.45
N CYS A 13 46.79 3.58 8.76
CA CYS A 13 45.43 3.27 9.25
C CYS A 13 44.50 4.48 9.36
N LEU A 14 45.04 5.71 9.34
CA LEU A 14 44.23 6.93 9.43
C LEU A 14 43.86 7.53 8.05
N GLY A 15 44.51 7.09 6.97
CA GLY A 15 44.25 7.55 5.60
C GLY A 15 43.09 6.85 4.87
N MET A 16 42.56 5.73 5.39
CA MET A 16 41.41 5.03 4.79
C MET A 16 40.05 5.46 5.35
N LEU A 17 40.00 6.27 6.41
CA LEU A 17 38.73 6.82 6.92
C LEU A 17 38.21 7.99 6.08
N SER A 18 39.02 8.55 5.18
CA SER A 18 38.63 9.66 4.31
C SER A 18 37.88 9.24 3.04
N PHE A 19 37.78 7.94 2.74
CA PHE A 19 36.98 7.43 1.62
C PHE A 19 35.65 6.79 2.05
N LEU A 20 35.39 6.68 3.36
CA LEU A 20 34.04 6.39 3.88
C LEU A 20 33.19 7.65 4.06
N SER A 21 33.76 8.86 3.90
CA SER A 21 33.01 10.11 4.01
C SER A 21 32.09 10.41 2.81
N ASN A 22 32.18 9.64 1.71
CA ASN A 22 31.21 9.66 0.61
C ASN A 22 30.30 8.44 0.55
N ALA A 23 30.35 7.57 1.56
CA ALA A 23 29.22 6.71 1.91
C ALA A 23 28.54 7.30 3.16
N ARG A 24 28.21 8.60 3.11
CA ARG A 24 26.91 8.99 3.66
C ARG A 24 25.92 8.16 2.88
N SER A 25 25.61 6.97 3.41
CA SER A 25 24.29 6.38 3.37
C SER A 25 23.37 7.58 3.25
N GLU A 26 22.72 7.73 2.09
CA GLU A 26 21.62 8.66 1.97
C GLU A 26 20.84 8.42 3.24
N LYS A 27 20.90 9.40 4.16
CA LYS A 27 20.14 9.37 5.39
C LYS A 27 18.79 8.89 4.91
N SER A 28 18.38 7.71 5.39
CA SER A 28 17.01 7.27 5.35
C SER A 28 16.22 8.47 5.86
N GLN A 29 15.82 9.34 4.93
CA GLN A 29 14.98 10.47 5.20
C GLN A 29 13.72 9.77 5.61
N GLY A 30 13.46 9.77 6.92
CA GLY A 30 12.51 8.87 7.56
C GLY A 30 11.28 8.78 6.68
N LYS A 31 11.09 7.62 6.06
CA LYS A 31 9.81 7.29 5.46
C LYS A 31 8.85 7.29 6.64
N ALA A 32 8.09 8.37 6.79
CA ALA A 32 6.95 8.37 7.69
C ALA A 32 5.91 7.49 7.00
N GLU A 33 5.93 6.21 7.36
CA GLU A 33 4.92 5.26 6.96
C GLU A 33 3.92 5.16 8.10
N THR A 34 2.70 5.63 7.86
CA THR A 34 1.59 5.45 8.80
C THR A 34 0.66 4.39 8.26
N ARG A 35 0.42 3.35 9.04
CA ARG A 35 -0.50 2.27 8.70
C ARG A 35 -1.76 2.40 9.55
N ILE A 36 -2.90 2.58 8.90
CA ILE A 36 -4.21 2.62 9.53
C ILE A 36 -4.95 1.35 9.14
N VAL A 37 -5.49 0.66 10.13
CA VAL A 37 -6.30 -0.54 9.95
C VAL A 37 -7.71 -0.21 10.40
N GLU A 38 -8.67 -0.36 9.50
CA GLU A 38 -10.05 0.04 9.72
C GLU A 38 -10.98 -1.10 9.30
N GLU A 39 -12.02 -1.35 10.09
CA GLU A 39 -13.14 -2.17 9.65
C GLU A 39 -14.12 -1.29 8.87
N VAL A 40 -14.41 -1.69 7.63
CA VAL A 40 -15.32 -0.96 6.76
C VAL A 40 -16.51 -1.83 6.39
N GLN A 41 -17.65 -1.17 6.16
CA GLN A 41 -18.85 -1.79 5.62
C GLN A 41 -19.13 -1.16 4.26
N ILE A 42 -19.11 -2.00 3.21
CA ILE A 42 -19.32 -1.56 1.82
C ILE A 42 -20.66 -2.12 1.34
N PRO A 43 -21.65 -1.28 1.00
CA PRO A 43 -22.89 -1.75 0.41
C PRO A 43 -22.63 -2.27 -1.00
N CYS A 44 -22.68 -3.60 -1.19
CA CYS A 44 -22.51 -4.21 -2.51
C CYS A 44 -23.87 -4.57 -3.09
N LEU A 45 -24.48 -3.64 -3.84
CA LEU A 45 -25.80 -3.82 -4.46
C LEU A 45 -25.88 -5.09 -5.31
N CYS A 46 -24.78 -5.48 -5.96
CA CYS A 46 -24.72 -6.64 -6.83
C CYS A 46 -24.60 -7.98 -6.08
N ALA A 47 -24.07 -7.96 -4.85
CA ALA A 47 -24.14 -9.10 -3.94
C ALA A 47 -25.48 -9.14 -3.19
N GLY A 48 -26.21 -8.02 -3.14
CA GLY A 48 -27.48 -7.89 -2.42
C GLY A 48 -27.32 -7.79 -0.91
N GLU A 49 -26.10 -7.53 -0.41
CA GLU A 49 -25.79 -7.44 1.02
C GLU A 49 -24.64 -6.46 1.31
N LEU A 50 -24.47 -6.11 2.59
CA LEU A 50 -23.29 -5.38 3.06
C LEU A 50 -22.10 -6.32 3.15
N LEU A 51 -20.95 -5.85 2.68
CA LEU A 51 -19.68 -6.54 2.83
C LEU A 51 -18.89 -5.89 3.96
N VAL A 52 -18.55 -6.68 4.97
CA VAL A 52 -17.79 -6.25 6.15
C VAL A 52 -16.40 -6.82 6.09
N GLY A 53 -15.38 -6.00 6.29
CA GLY A 53 -14.02 -6.50 6.37
C GLY A 53 -13.02 -5.40 6.67
N THR A 54 -11.75 -5.79 6.75
CA THR A 54 -10.68 -4.89 7.14
C THR A 54 -10.01 -4.28 5.90
N VAL A 55 -9.86 -2.97 5.90
CA VAL A 55 -9.05 -2.23 4.94
C VAL A 55 -7.82 -1.68 5.64
N ILE A 56 -6.69 -1.80 4.96
CA ILE A 56 -5.41 -1.27 5.42
C ILE A 56 -5.05 -0.09 4.52
N TRP A 57 -4.94 1.08 5.13
CA TRP A 57 -4.44 2.28 4.49
C TRP A 57 -2.99 2.49 4.88
N THR A 58 -2.10 2.52 3.90
CA THR A 58 -0.70 2.83 4.10
C THR A 58 -0.42 4.21 3.51
N HIS A 59 -0.23 5.18 4.38
CA HIS A 59 0.18 6.54 4.03
C HIS A 59 1.70 6.63 4.03
N VAL A 60 2.27 7.03 2.89
CA VAL A 60 3.72 7.19 2.72
C VAL A 60 4.02 8.61 2.29
N VAL A 61 4.76 9.31 3.14
CA VAL A 61 5.28 10.65 2.84
C VAL A 61 6.79 10.57 2.59
N ASN A 62 7.24 11.06 1.44
CA ASN A 62 8.65 11.29 1.16
C ASN A 62 8.87 12.73 0.65
N LYS A 63 10.13 13.14 0.48
CA LYS A 63 10.50 14.50 0.05
C LYS A 63 9.87 14.99 -1.26
N ASN A 64 9.37 14.09 -2.10
CA ASN A 64 8.90 14.38 -3.46
C ASN A 64 7.42 14.02 -3.68
N VAL A 65 6.86 13.11 -2.87
CA VAL A 65 5.55 12.50 -3.10
C VAL A 65 4.89 12.13 -1.77
N GLU A 66 3.63 12.52 -1.64
CA GLU A 66 2.66 11.97 -0.69
C GLU A 66 1.77 10.98 -1.43
N HIS A 67 1.64 9.75 -0.94
CA HIS A 67 0.70 8.79 -1.53
C HIS A 67 0.03 7.89 -0.48
N TRP A 68 -1.20 7.49 -0.81
CA TRP A 68 -2.01 6.57 -0.02
C TRP A 68 -2.18 5.27 -0.80
N ASN A 69 -1.74 4.16 -0.20
CA ASN A 69 -1.99 2.81 -0.73
C ASN A 69 -3.13 2.18 0.06
N VAL A 70 -4.14 1.69 -0.65
CA VAL A 70 -5.24 0.94 -0.05
C VAL A 70 -5.05 -0.54 -0.34
N GLN A 71 -5.07 -1.35 0.70
CA GLN A 71 -5.09 -2.80 0.59
C GLN A 71 -6.38 -3.31 1.23
N PHE A 72 -7.24 -3.89 0.41
CA PHE A 72 -8.44 -4.55 0.88
C PHE A 72 -8.07 -5.95 1.39
N GLY A 73 -8.52 -6.26 2.60
CA GLY A 73 -8.51 -7.62 3.13
C GLY A 73 -9.60 -8.48 2.50
N GLU A 74 -9.80 -9.66 3.08
CA GLU A 74 -10.98 -10.48 2.81
C GLU A 74 -12.21 -9.76 3.36
N MET A 75 -13.24 -9.62 2.52
CA MET A 75 -14.53 -9.05 2.88
C MET A 75 -15.53 -10.19 3.05
N THR A 76 -16.44 -10.06 4.00
CA THR A 76 -17.43 -11.09 4.35
C THR A 76 -18.83 -10.51 4.20
N GLY A 77 -19.72 -11.24 3.53
CA GLY A 77 -21.14 -10.90 3.48
C GLY A 77 -21.73 -10.88 4.89
N GLN A 78 -22.38 -9.78 5.27
CA GLN A 78 -22.96 -9.64 6.60
C GLN A 78 -24.07 -10.66 6.86
N THR A 79 -24.81 -11.05 5.81
CA THR A 79 -25.96 -11.94 5.93
C THR A 79 -25.61 -13.36 5.52
N THR A 80 -24.90 -13.53 4.40
CA THR A 80 -24.58 -14.86 3.85
C THR A 80 -23.33 -15.48 4.48
N HIS A 81 -22.47 -14.65 5.08
CA HIS A 81 -21.10 -15.00 5.48
C HIS A 81 -20.20 -15.47 4.32
N GLU A 82 -20.62 -15.26 3.05
CA GLU A 82 -19.78 -15.54 1.90
C GLU A 82 -18.53 -14.65 1.88
N LYS A 83 -17.43 -15.18 1.37
CA LYS A 83 -16.16 -14.46 1.27
C LYS A 83 -16.01 -13.80 -0.09
N TYR A 84 -15.57 -12.56 -0.06
CA TYR A 84 -15.37 -11.70 -1.21
C TYR A 84 -13.98 -11.10 -1.18
N ARG A 85 -13.37 -10.99 -2.35
CA ARG A 85 -12.08 -10.32 -2.53
C ARG A 85 -12.26 -9.05 -3.35
N PHE A 86 -11.74 -7.95 -2.82
CA PHE A 86 -11.63 -6.69 -3.54
C PHE A 86 -10.26 -6.61 -4.21
N VAL A 87 -10.29 -6.37 -5.52
CA VAL A 87 -9.07 -6.25 -6.32
C VAL A 87 -9.06 -4.86 -6.95
N TYR A 88 -8.07 -4.06 -6.59
CA TYR A 88 -7.76 -2.82 -7.28
C TYR A 88 -7.35 -3.14 -8.73
N VAL A 89 -7.97 -2.44 -9.69
CA VAL A 89 -7.67 -2.61 -11.11
C VAL A 89 -6.83 -1.45 -11.63
N SER A 90 -7.32 -0.23 -11.48
CA SER A 90 -6.68 0.98 -11.99
C SER A 90 -7.32 2.24 -11.39
N SER A 91 -6.63 3.36 -11.53
CA SER A 91 -7.17 4.69 -11.25
C SER A 91 -6.90 5.64 -12.41
N ALA A 92 -7.86 6.50 -12.72
CA ALA A 92 -7.75 7.55 -13.74
C ALA A 92 -8.69 8.70 -13.38
N ASN A 93 -8.22 9.95 -13.49
CA ASN A 93 -9.03 11.16 -13.28
C ASN A 93 -9.89 11.14 -12.00
N ASN A 94 -9.27 10.77 -10.87
CA ASN A 94 -9.91 10.64 -9.54
C ASN A 94 -10.94 9.51 -9.40
N ILE A 95 -11.11 8.66 -10.41
CA ILE A 95 -11.93 7.46 -10.35
C ILE A 95 -11.02 6.27 -10.09
N THR A 96 -11.32 5.51 -9.03
CA THR A 96 -10.67 4.24 -8.73
C THR A 96 -11.59 3.09 -9.07
N ILE A 97 -11.08 2.09 -9.78
CA ILE A 97 -11.84 0.92 -10.21
C ILE A 97 -11.43 -0.30 -9.39
N PHE A 98 -12.42 -0.93 -8.76
CA PHE A 98 -12.30 -2.17 -8.04
C PHE A 98 -13.12 -3.28 -8.70
N ARG A 99 -12.67 -4.52 -8.53
CA ARG A 99 -13.48 -5.72 -8.79
C ARG A 99 -13.80 -6.39 -7.48
N VAL A 100 -15.05 -6.79 -7.32
CA VAL A 100 -15.50 -7.64 -6.22
C VAL A 100 -15.69 -9.05 -6.76
N ILE A 101 -14.93 -10.00 -6.21
CA ILE A 101 -14.91 -11.40 -6.66
C ILE A 101 -15.39 -12.25 -5.49
N GLY A 102 -16.53 -12.92 -5.65
CA GLY A 102 -17.01 -13.94 -4.72
C GLY A 102 -16.59 -15.34 -5.17
N GLU A 103 -17.04 -16.37 -4.46
CA GLU A 103 -16.70 -17.77 -4.78
C GLU A 103 -17.06 -18.18 -6.21
N LYS A 104 -18.19 -17.68 -6.71
CA LYS A 104 -18.69 -17.99 -8.05
C LYS A 104 -18.10 -17.07 -9.14
N GLY A 105 -17.07 -16.30 -8.79
CA GLY A 105 -16.34 -15.41 -9.69
C GLY A 105 -16.71 -13.94 -9.53
N LEU A 106 -16.55 -13.18 -10.62
CA LEU A 106 -16.73 -11.73 -10.60
C LEU A 106 -18.19 -11.35 -10.33
N VAL A 107 -18.42 -10.57 -9.28
CA VAL A 107 -19.74 -10.07 -8.86
C VAL A 107 -20.00 -8.69 -9.45
N THR A 108 -19.06 -7.76 -9.29
CA THR A 108 -19.24 -6.37 -9.76
C THR A 108 -17.93 -5.67 -10.07
N TYR A 109 -18.01 -4.68 -10.95
CA TYR A 109 -17.04 -3.61 -11.06
C TYR A 109 -17.55 -2.41 -10.25
N MET A 110 -16.77 -1.97 -9.28
CA MET A 110 -17.08 -0.79 -8.47
C MET A 110 -16.18 0.36 -8.90
N GLN A 111 -16.76 1.54 -9.11
CA GLN A 111 -16.03 2.78 -9.33
C GLN A 111 -16.22 3.67 -8.10
N ALA A 112 -15.12 4.12 -7.49
CA ALA A 112 -15.12 5.06 -6.38
C ALA A 112 -14.55 6.40 -6.86
N ASN A 113 -15.33 7.48 -6.71
CA ASN A 113 -14.89 8.83 -7.03
C ASN A 113 -14.28 9.50 -5.80
N ALA A 114 -12.99 9.80 -5.83
CA ALA A 114 -12.28 10.40 -4.71
C ALA A 114 -12.67 11.86 -4.43
N VAL A 115 -13.30 12.56 -5.38
CA VAL A 115 -13.74 13.96 -5.23
C VAL A 115 -15.13 14.04 -4.59
N THR A 116 -16.07 13.23 -5.08
CA THR A 116 -17.47 13.27 -4.60
C THR A 116 -17.74 12.28 -3.47
N GLY A 117 -16.88 11.27 -3.28
CA GLY A 117 -17.11 10.17 -2.36
C GLY A 117 -18.15 9.15 -2.85
N GLU A 118 -18.66 9.32 -4.08
CA GLU A 118 -19.69 8.45 -4.63
C GLU A 118 -19.12 7.11 -5.11
N ASN A 119 -19.93 6.07 -4.94
CA ASN A 119 -19.63 4.72 -5.41
C ASN A 119 -20.66 4.31 -6.47
N THR A 120 -20.18 3.89 -7.65
CA THR A 120 -21.02 3.32 -8.72
C THR A 120 -20.72 1.84 -8.88
N PHE A 121 -21.77 1.02 -8.97
CA PHE A 121 -21.66 -0.42 -9.09
C PHE A 121 -22.19 -0.90 -10.44
N TYR A 122 -21.38 -1.68 -11.16
CA TYR A 122 -21.75 -2.32 -12.42
C TYR A 122 -21.83 -3.82 -12.20
N CYS A 123 -23.04 -4.28 -11.89
CA CYS A 123 -23.30 -5.69 -11.62
C CYS A 123 -23.05 -6.52 -12.87
N LYS A 124 -22.28 -7.61 -12.73
CA LYS A 124 -22.19 -8.59 -13.80
C LYS A 124 -23.57 -9.23 -13.94
N ALA A 125 -24.21 -9.08 -15.10
CA ALA A 125 -25.43 -9.79 -15.40
C ALA A 125 -25.13 -11.30 -15.37
N TRP A 126 -25.74 -12.00 -14.41
CA TRP A 126 -25.82 -13.45 -14.44
C TRP A 126 -26.84 -13.79 -15.52
N PHE A 127 -26.39 -13.94 -16.77
CA PHE A 127 -27.19 -14.68 -17.74
C PHE A 127 -27.26 -16.12 -17.20
N LYS A 128 -28.44 -16.46 -16.67
CA LYS A 128 -28.80 -17.84 -16.32
C LYS A 128 -28.87 -18.70 -17.57
#